data_AF-A0A9N9HY23-F1
#
_entry.id   AF-A0A9N9HY23-F1
#
_cell.length_a   1.000
_cell.length_b   1.000
_cell.length_c   1.000
_cell.angle_alpha   90.00
_cell.angle_beta   90.00
_cell.angle_gamma   90.00
#
_symmetry.space_group_name_H-M   'P 1'
#
loop_
_entity.id
_entity.type
_entity.pdbx_description
1 polymer ?
#
loop_
_entity_poly.entity_id
_entity_poly.type
_entity_poly.pdbx_seq_one_letter_code
_entity_poly.pdbx_strand_id
1 'polypeptide(L)'
;CTSSKHLIHSRLMAQVKIYVYDISNGLIRTLPPHLLGGRIDGIWHTSVVVYGLEYYFGQGILFELPGNTIHGSPQEIIDMGETEIPSDIFEEYISELREIFTAESYHLLDNNCNTFTNKVCQFLTGKSLPDHITNLPADFLTTPLGQQFRPMLESMFGPSRLS
;
A
#
# COMPACT_ATOMS: atom_id res chain seq x y z
N CYS A 1 -37.21 1.65 -40.76
CA CYS A 1 -37.37 1.77 -39.30
C CYS A 1 -36.21 1.03 -38.65
N THR A 2 -35.12 1.76 -38.41
CA THR A 2 -33.84 1.26 -37.91
C THR A 2 -33.91 1.17 -36.39
N SER A 3 -34.25 -0.01 -35.86
CA SER A 3 -34.12 -0.27 -34.43
C SER A 3 -32.65 -0.48 -34.11
N SER A 4 -31.99 0.61 -33.74
CA SER A 4 -30.63 0.65 -33.23
C SER A 4 -30.55 -0.24 -31.99
N LYS A 5 -29.83 -1.36 -32.10
CA LYS A 5 -29.42 -2.18 -30.96
C LYS A 5 -28.46 -1.33 -30.13
N HIS A 6 -28.99 -0.63 -29.13
CA HIS A 6 -28.20 -0.11 -28.03
C HIS A 6 -27.65 -1.32 -27.27
N LEU A 7 -26.44 -1.74 -27.66
CA LEU A 7 -25.61 -2.59 -26.83
C LEU A 7 -25.25 -1.75 -25.62
N ILE A 8 -25.96 -1.96 -24.51
CA ILE A 8 -25.59 -1.43 -23.22
C ILE A 8 -24.24 -2.09 -22.92
N HIS A 9 -23.14 -1.37 -23.13
CA HIS A 9 -21.86 -1.75 -22.53
C HIS A 9 -22.10 -1.65 -21.02
N SER A 10 -22.48 -2.75 -20.39
CA SER A 10 -22.34 -2.90 -18.95
C SER A 10 -20.85 -2.69 -18.68
N ARG A 11 -20.48 -1.49 -18.22
CA ARG A 11 -19.15 -1.24 -17.68
C ARG A 11 -18.93 -2.29 -16.60
N LEU A 12 -18.02 -3.22 -16.86
CA LEU A 12 -17.61 -4.21 -15.86
C LEU A 12 -16.84 -3.43 -14.79
N MET A 13 -17.53 -3.09 -13.71
CA MET A 13 -16.94 -2.46 -12.55
C MET A 13 -16.14 -3.52 -11.80
N ALA A 14 -14.91 -3.19 -11.41
CA ALA A 14 -14.08 -4.09 -10.62
C ALA A 14 -14.01 -3.62 -9.17
N GLN A 15 -14.17 -4.56 -8.23
CA GLN A 15 -13.97 -4.27 -6.81
C GLN A 15 -12.48 -3.97 -6.55
N VAL A 16 -12.24 -2.91 -5.76
CA VAL A 16 -10.92 -2.54 -5.27
C VAL A 16 -10.88 -2.75 -3.77
N LYS A 17 -9.92 -3.54 -3.30
CA LYS A 17 -9.68 -3.77 -1.88
C LYS A 17 -8.24 -3.46 -1.54
N ILE A 18 -7.99 -3.13 -0.27
CA ILE A 18 -6.65 -3.03 0.27
C ILE A 18 -6.49 -4.13 1.30
N TYR A 19 -5.42 -4.90 1.16
CA TYR A 19 -5.03 -5.90 2.15
C TYR A 19 -3.99 -5.26 3.06
N VAL A 20 -4.20 -5.35 4.37
CA VAL A 20 -3.34 -4.76 5.40
C VAL A 20 -2.73 -5.87 6.22
N TYR A 21 -1.41 -5.78 6.42
CA TYR A 21 -0.60 -6.76 7.13
C TYR A 21 0.24 -6.05 8.20
N ASP A 22 0.34 -6.64 9.38
CA ASP A 22 1.35 -6.26 10.36
C ASP A 22 2.60 -7.11 10.15
N ILE A 23 3.63 -6.52 9.53
CA ILE A 23 4.88 -7.23 9.27
C ILE A 23 5.70 -7.48 10.54
N SER A 24 5.33 -6.85 11.67
CA SER A 24 5.91 -7.18 12.96
C SER A 24 5.33 -8.46 13.56
N ASN A 25 4.27 -9.04 12.97
CA ASN A 25 3.58 -10.21 13.49
C ASN A 25 3.19 -10.07 14.98
N GLY A 26 2.70 -8.89 15.37
CA GLY A 26 2.28 -8.59 16.73
C GLY A 26 3.42 -8.24 17.69
N LEU A 27 4.70 -8.27 17.26
CA LEU A 27 5.83 -7.90 18.12
C LEU A 27 5.71 -6.47 18.65
N ILE A 28 5.21 -5.53 17.85
CA ILE A 28 4.99 -4.14 18.28
C ILE A 28 4.07 -4.08 19.51
N ARG A 29 3.02 -4.93 19.56
CA ARG A 29 2.06 -4.96 20.68
C ARG A 29 2.67 -5.50 21.98
N THR A 30 3.82 -6.18 21.90
CA THR A 30 4.54 -6.68 23.09
C THR A 30 5.49 -5.66 23.70
N LEU A 31 5.79 -4.58 22.98
CA LEU A 31 6.69 -3.54 23.47
C LEU A 31 6.00 -2.65 24.52
N PRO A 32 6.76 -2.12 25.50
CA PRO A 32 6.22 -1.16 26.46
C PRO A 32 5.59 0.07 25.76
N PRO A 33 4.33 0.45 26.09
CA PRO A 33 3.61 1.51 25.38
C PRO A 33 4.32 2.87 25.32
N HIS A 34 5.12 3.19 26.35
CA HIS A 34 5.89 4.43 26.41
C HIS A 34 6.98 4.53 25.34
N LEU A 35 7.48 3.40 24.81
CA LEU A 35 8.46 3.39 23.73
C LEU A 35 7.85 3.71 22.36
N LEU A 36 6.54 3.51 22.22
CA LEU A 36 5.79 3.67 20.97
C LEU A 36 4.86 4.89 20.99
N GLY A 37 4.97 5.74 22.03
CA GLY A 37 4.09 6.90 22.20
C GLY A 37 2.61 6.55 22.36
N GLY A 38 2.27 5.29 22.65
CA GLY A 38 0.89 4.79 22.79
C GLY A 38 0.04 4.82 21.53
N ARG A 39 0.63 5.07 20.35
CA ARG A 39 -0.11 5.32 19.09
C ARG A 39 0.15 4.31 17.98
N ILE A 40 1.16 3.46 18.11
CA ILE A 40 1.56 2.50 17.08
C ILE A 40 1.25 1.09 17.58
N ASP A 41 0.40 0.37 16.87
CA ASP A 41 -0.09 -0.96 17.22
C ASP A 41 0.29 -2.05 16.18
N GLY A 42 1.04 -1.68 15.15
CA GLY A 42 1.62 -2.57 14.15
C GLY A 42 2.60 -1.85 13.24
N ILE A 43 3.36 -2.61 12.45
CA ILE A 43 4.08 -2.07 11.29
C ILE A 43 3.30 -2.45 10.04
N TRP A 44 2.63 -1.47 9.46
CA TRP A 44 1.68 -1.70 8.39
C TRP A 44 2.37 -1.84 7.03
N HIS A 45 2.13 -2.97 6.39
CA HIS A 45 2.34 -3.20 4.96
C HIS A 45 0.98 -3.31 4.28
N THR A 46 0.84 -2.67 3.11
CA THR A 46 -0.39 -2.75 2.33
C THR A 46 -0.16 -3.17 0.89
N SER A 47 -1.19 -3.75 0.31
CA SER A 47 -1.30 -4.09 -1.11
C SER A 47 -2.67 -3.73 -1.67
N VAL A 48 -2.77 -3.55 -2.99
CA VAL A 48 -4.06 -3.31 -3.68
C VAL A 48 -4.50 -4.59 -4.36
N VAL A 49 -5.73 -5.03 -4.09
CA VAL A 49 -6.38 -6.15 -4.78
C VAL A 49 -7.42 -5.62 -5.77
N VAL A 50 -7.19 -5.88 -7.05
CA VAL A 50 -8.08 -5.47 -8.15
C VAL A 50 -7.89 -6.41 -9.34
N TYR A 51 -8.94 -6.61 -10.16
CA TYR A 51 -8.94 -7.53 -11.31
C TYR A 51 -8.46 -8.97 -11.01
N GLY A 52 -8.65 -9.42 -9.77
CA GLY A 52 -8.27 -10.76 -9.33
C GLY A 52 -6.80 -10.93 -8.95
N LEU A 53 -6.01 -9.86 -8.92
CA LEU A 53 -4.61 -9.87 -8.54
C LEU A 53 -4.35 -8.92 -7.36
N GLU A 54 -3.33 -9.24 -6.57
CA GLU A 54 -2.82 -8.44 -5.48
C GLU A 54 -1.49 -7.79 -5.89
N TYR A 55 -1.42 -6.46 -5.86
CA TYR A 55 -0.25 -5.68 -6.25
C TYR A 55 0.38 -5.00 -5.04
N TYR A 56 1.70 -5.08 -4.91
CA TYR A 56 2.44 -4.44 -3.84
C TYR A 56 3.83 -4.01 -4.31
N PHE A 57 4.47 -3.14 -3.53
CA PHE A 57 5.82 -2.65 -3.81
C PHE A 57 6.83 -3.25 -2.84
N GLY A 58 8.01 -3.60 -3.34
CA GLY A 58 9.14 -4.10 -2.55
C GLY A 58 10.41 -3.96 -3.37
N GLN A 59 10.89 -5.07 -3.93
CA GLN A 59 11.99 -5.07 -4.91
C GLN A 59 11.53 -4.66 -6.32
N GLY A 60 10.73 -3.59 -6.40
CA GLY A 60 9.90 -3.27 -7.57
C GLY A 60 8.42 -3.59 -7.34
N ILE A 61 7.59 -3.32 -8.35
CA ILE A 61 6.15 -3.66 -8.30
C ILE A 61 5.97 -5.14 -8.61
N LEU A 62 5.41 -5.86 -7.63
CA LEU A 62 5.13 -7.29 -7.67
C LEU A 62 3.63 -7.52 -7.68
N PHE A 63 3.20 -8.68 -8.17
CA PHE A 63 1.81 -9.11 -8.07
C PHE A 63 1.69 -10.62 -7.87
N GLU A 64 0.67 -11.04 -7.15
CA GLU A 64 0.34 -12.44 -6.87
C GLU A 64 -1.18 -12.63 -6.81
N LEU A 65 -1.61 -13.88 -6.66
CA LEU A 65 -2.98 -14.16 -6.27
C LEU A 65 -3.26 -13.62 -4.85
N PRO A 66 -4.44 -13.03 -4.59
CA PRO A 66 -4.75 -12.44 -3.28
C PRO A 66 -4.51 -13.40 -2.11
N GLY A 67 -3.73 -12.96 -1.13
CA GLY A 67 -3.37 -13.72 0.08
C GLY A 67 -2.29 -14.79 -0.13
N ASN A 68 -1.63 -14.84 -1.30
CA ASN A 68 -0.52 -15.76 -1.58
C ASN A 68 0.86 -15.08 -1.55
N THR A 69 0.94 -13.84 -1.07
CA THR A 69 2.21 -13.13 -0.89
C THR A 69 3.00 -13.70 0.30
N ILE A 70 4.28 -13.31 0.40
CA ILE A 70 5.13 -13.64 1.56
C ILE A 70 4.60 -13.07 2.89
N HIS A 71 3.64 -12.14 2.83
CA HIS A 71 3.06 -11.47 4.00
C HIS A 71 1.96 -12.32 4.67
N GLY A 72 1.60 -13.46 4.08
CA GLY A 72 0.63 -14.41 4.64
C GLY A 72 -0.80 -13.92 4.46
N SER A 73 -1.61 -14.05 5.52
CA SER A 73 -3.01 -13.62 5.50
C SER A 73 -3.16 -12.17 5.97
N PRO A 74 -4.00 -11.34 5.30
CA PRO A 74 -4.24 -9.98 5.74
C PRO A 74 -4.93 -9.97 7.10
N GLN A 75 -4.52 -9.06 7.97
CA GLN A 75 -5.19 -8.81 9.26
C GLN A 75 -6.45 -7.97 9.09
N GLU A 76 -6.45 -7.10 8.09
CA GLU A 76 -7.59 -6.26 7.72
C GLU A 76 -7.72 -6.21 6.20
N ILE A 77 -8.96 -6.20 5.73
CA ILE A 77 -9.30 -5.98 4.33
C ILE A 77 -10.19 -4.75 4.27
N ILE A 78 -9.68 -3.68 3.69
CA ILE A 78 -10.40 -2.41 3.54
C ILE A 78 -11.08 -2.39 2.17
N ASP A 79 -12.38 -2.14 2.16
CA ASP A 79 -13.15 -1.96 0.94
C ASP A 79 -13.00 -0.53 0.41
N MET A 80 -12.40 -0.38 -0.78
CA MET A 80 -12.23 0.91 -1.44
C MET A 80 -13.34 1.19 -2.46
N GLY A 81 -14.32 0.30 -2.59
CA GLY A 81 -15.43 0.39 -3.54
C GLY A 81 -15.05 -0.21 -4.89
N GLU A 82 -15.55 0.41 -5.95
CA GLU A 82 -15.41 -0.09 -7.32
C GLU A 82 -14.69 0.93 -8.20
N THR A 83 -14.04 0.43 -9.25
CA THR A 83 -13.41 1.26 -10.28
C THR A 83 -14.06 1.03 -11.64
N GLU A 84 -14.23 2.11 -12.41
CA GLU A 84 -14.64 2.07 -13.82
C GLU A 84 -13.44 1.98 -14.77
N ILE A 85 -12.22 2.03 -14.24
CA ILE A 85 -11.00 1.97 -15.04
C ILE A 85 -10.93 0.57 -15.68
N PRO A 86 -10.70 0.47 -16.99
CA PRO A 86 -10.46 -0.83 -17.62
C PRO A 86 -9.13 -1.45 -17.19
N SER A 87 -9.02 -2.78 -17.20
CA SER A 87 -7.82 -3.49 -16.75
C SER A 87 -6.59 -3.18 -17.61
N ASP A 88 -6.75 -2.97 -18.92
CA ASP A 88 -5.68 -2.57 -19.84
C ASP A 88 -5.12 -1.18 -19.50
N ILE A 89 -5.99 -0.21 -19.21
CA ILE A 89 -5.58 1.12 -18.75
C ILE A 89 -4.86 1.06 -17.40
N PHE A 90 -5.30 0.18 -16.51
CA PHE A 90 -4.62 -0.06 -15.24
C PHE A 90 -3.23 -0.71 -15.44
N GLU A 91 -3.10 -1.67 -16.35
CA GLU A 91 -1.82 -2.29 -16.69
C GLU A 91 -0.82 -1.29 -17.28
N GLU A 92 -1.28 -0.38 -18.16
CA GLU A 92 -0.48 0.75 -18.66
C GLU A 92 0.00 1.64 -17.51
N TYR A 93 -0.90 2.02 -16.60
CA TYR A 93 -0.55 2.81 -15.42
C TYR A 93 0.48 2.11 -14.52
N ILE A 94 0.32 0.80 -14.27
CA ILE A 94 1.30 0.01 -13.52
C ILE A 94 2.65 -0.01 -14.24
N SER A 95 2.65 -0.11 -15.57
CA SER A 95 3.88 -0.06 -16.37
C SER A 95 4.61 1.28 -16.20
N GLU A 96 3.90 2.41 -16.20
CA GLU A 96 4.49 3.73 -15.92
C GLU A 96 5.04 3.80 -14.49
N LEU A 97 4.30 3.29 -13.50
CA LEU A 97 4.75 3.28 -12.11
C LEU A 97 6.04 2.46 -11.91
N ARG A 98 6.31 1.44 -12.75
CA ARG A 98 7.55 0.64 -12.65
C ARG A 98 8.81 1.45 -12.90
N GLU A 99 8.72 2.59 -13.57
CA GLU A 99 9.87 3.50 -13.75
C GLU A 99 10.21 4.27 -12.47
N ILE A 100 9.23 4.43 -11.56
CA ILE A 100 9.35 5.22 -10.32
C ILE A 100 9.52 4.32 -9.10
N PHE A 101 8.82 3.18 -9.09
CA PHE A 101 8.83 2.18 -8.03
C PHE A 101 9.76 1.02 -8.43
N THR A 102 11.06 1.31 -8.49
CA THR A 102 12.12 0.33 -8.72
C THR A 102 12.63 -0.24 -7.40
N ALA A 103 13.43 -1.30 -7.43
CA ALA A 103 14.04 -1.82 -6.21
C ALA A 103 14.94 -0.78 -5.53
N GLU A 104 15.65 0.02 -6.32
CA GLU A 104 16.58 1.05 -5.85
C GLU A 104 15.85 2.26 -5.26
N SER A 105 14.61 2.52 -5.68
CA SER A 105 13.81 3.64 -5.14
C SER A 105 13.10 3.30 -3.83
N TYR A 106 13.17 2.04 -3.38
CA TYR A 106 12.55 1.63 -2.13
C TYR A 106 13.21 2.33 -0.93
N HIS A 107 12.40 3.06 -0.17
CA HIS A 107 12.81 3.71 1.07
C HIS A 107 11.77 3.45 2.16
N LEU A 108 12.19 2.80 3.25
CA LEU A 108 11.26 2.33 4.30
C LEU A 108 10.32 3.42 4.81
N LEU A 109 10.78 4.67 4.93
CA LEU A 109 9.99 5.77 5.49
C LEU A 109 9.32 6.68 4.45
N ASP A 110 9.81 6.69 3.21
CA ASP A 110 9.52 7.77 2.25
C ASP A 110 8.86 7.28 0.96
N ASN A 111 9.24 6.08 0.52
CA ASN A 111 8.78 5.47 -0.72
C ASN A 111 8.69 3.96 -0.52
N ASN A 112 7.58 3.52 0.06
CA ASN A 112 7.37 2.14 0.48
C ASN A 112 6.02 1.61 -0.07
N CYS A 113 5.63 0.43 0.39
CA CYS A 113 4.40 -0.25 0.01
C CYS A 113 3.15 0.61 0.20
N ASN A 114 3.11 1.41 1.27
CA ASN A 114 1.97 2.26 1.61
C ASN A 114 1.91 3.47 0.67
N THR A 115 3.07 4.05 0.29
CA THR A 115 3.15 5.10 -0.74
C THR A 115 2.61 4.60 -2.07
N PHE A 116 3.05 3.41 -2.51
CA PHE A 116 2.58 2.77 -3.74
C PHE A 116 1.07 2.49 -3.69
N THR A 117 0.61 1.82 -2.63
CA THR A 117 -0.79 1.43 -2.46
C THR A 117 -1.70 2.65 -2.44
N ASN A 118 -1.32 3.72 -1.75
CA ASN A 118 -2.08 4.96 -1.72
C ASN A 118 -2.22 5.56 -3.12
N LYS A 119 -1.12 5.62 -3.89
CA LYS A 119 -1.11 6.18 -5.25
C LYS A 119 -1.99 5.38 -6.20
N VAL A 120 -1.90 4.05 -6.15
CA VAL A 120 -2.75 3.15 -6.96
C VAL A 120 -4.22 3.27 -6.54
N CYS A 121 -4.52 3.32 -5.25
CA CYS A 121 -5.88 3.43 -4.77
C CYS A 121 -6.54 4.75 -5.17
N GLN A 122 -5.80 5.86 -5.09
CA GLN A 122 -6.24 7.18 -5.55
C GLN A 122 -6.53 7.16 -7.06
N PHE A 123 -5.68 6.52 -7.85
CA PHE A 123 -5.92 6.37 -9.29
C PHE A 123 -7.21 5.59 -9.57
N LEU A 124 -7.40 4.43 -8.91
CA LEU A 124 -8.53 3.54 -9.17
C LEU A 124 -9.87 4.09 -8.66
N THR A 125 -9.88 4.74 -7.50
CA THR A 125 -11.12 5.04 -6.75
C THR A 125 -11.24 6.49 -6.28
N GLY A 126 -10.19 7.30 -6.42
CA GLY A 126 -10.12 8.64 -5.84
C GLY A 126 -9.98 8.69 -4.31
N LYS A 127 -9.95 7.53 -3.64
CA LYS A 127 -9.81 7.43 -2.19
C LYS A 127 -8.35 7.26 -1.78
N SER A 128 -8.05 7.67 -0.54
CA SER A 128 -6.75 7.46 0.08
C SER A 128 -6.79 6.36 1.12
N LEU A 129 -5.61 5.81 1.40
CA LEU A 129 -5.38 4.97 2.57
C LEU A 129 -5.72 5.72 3.86
N PRO A 130 -6.18 5.02 4.92
CA PRO A 130 -6.35 5.61 6.24
C PRO A 130 -5.06 6.25 6.77
N ASP A 131 -5.22 7.39 7.46
CA ASP A 131 -4.12 8.19 7.98
C ASP A 131 -3.16 7.42 8.90
N HIS A 132 -3.67 6.48 9.69
CA HIS A 132 -2.83 5.69 10.59
C HIS A 132 -1.85 4.75 9.86
N ILE A 133 -2.10 4.45 8.58
CA ILE A 133 -1.20 3.66 7.72
C ILE A 133 -0.20 4.58 7.02
N THR A 134 -0.67 5.68 6.45
CA THR A 134 0.16 6.61 5.67
C THR A 134 1.08 7.45 6.55
N ASN A 135 0.64 7.83 7.75
CA ASN A 135 1.42 8.61 8.70
C ASN A 135 2.32 7.77 9.60
N LEU A 136 2.21 6.43 9.56
CA LEU A 136 3.01 5.51 10.39
C LEU A 136 4.51 5.83 10.41
N PRO A 137 5.19 6.14 9.28
CA PRO A 137 6.61 6.47 9.32
C PRO A 137 6.92 7.73 10.13
N ALA A 138 6.12 8.79 9.95
CA ALA A 138 6.29 10.05 10.67
C ALA A 138 5.98 9.85 12.16
N ASP A 139 4.88 9.18 12.47
CA ASP A 139 4.49 8.86 13.86
C ASP A 139 5.58 8.02 14.54
N PHE A 140 6.13 7.01 13.86
CA PHE A 140 7.22 6.18 14.39
C PHE A 140 8.44 7.01 14.76
N LEU A 141 8.88 7.93 13.90
CA LEU A 141 10.01 8.80 14.20
C LEU A 141 9.75 9.72 15.40
N THR A 142 8.51 10.05 15.75
CA THR A 142 8.23 10.83 16.97
C THR A 142 8.41 10.04 18.28
N THR A 143 8.55 8.71 18.20
CA THR A 143 8.67 7.85 19.38
C THR A 143 10.11 7.72 19.87
N PRO A 144 10.35 7.43 21.16
CA PRO A 144 11.69 7.13 21.67
C PRO A 144 12.39 6.00 20.90
N LEU A 145 11.63 4.97 20.54
CA LEU A 145 12.15 3.84 19.77
C LEU A 145 12.55 4.27 18.36
N GLY A 146 11.70 5.04 17.67
CA GLY A 146 11.99 5.53 16.34
C GLY A 146 13.21 6.44 16.30
N GLN A 147 13.39 7.32 17.29
CA GLN A 147 14.59 8.14 17.42
C GLN A 147 15.86 7.29 17.62
N GLN A 148 15.77 6.19 18.38
CA GLN A 148 16.88 5.28 18.58
C GLN A 148 17.25 4.51 17.30
N PHE A 149 16.25 4.10 16.50
CA PHE A 149 16.47 3.35 15.26
C PHE A 149 16.77 4.23 14.05
N ARG A 150 16.50 5.53 14.11
CA ARG A 150 16.71 6.48 13.00
C ARG A 150 18.10 6.37 12.36
N PRO A 151 19.23 6.38 13.10
CA PRO A 151 20.55 6.27 12.47
C PRO A 151 20.76 4.96 11.69
N MET A 152 20.17 3.86 12.17
CA MET A 152 20.21 2.57 11.47
C MET A 152 19.39 2.62 10.18
N LEU A 153 18.19 3.18 10.25
CA LEU A 153 17.32 3.34 9.07
C LEU A 153 17.99 4.23 8.02
N GLU A 154 18.59 5.33 8.43
CA GLU A 154 19.31 6.23 7.52
C GLU A 154 20.54 5.56 6.92
N SER A 155 21.25 4.72 7.68
CA SER A 155 22.37 3.93 7.16
C SER A 155 21.94 2.87 6.15
N MET A 156 20.72 2.33 6.26
CA MET A 156 20.22 1.25 5.39
C MET A 156 19.54 1.78 4.14
N PHE A 157 18.75 2.84 4.26
CA PHE A 157 17.88 3.35 3.18
C PHE A 157 18.26 4.75 2.70
N GLY A 158 19.21 5.41 3.36
CA GLY A 158 19.54 6.81 3.12
C GLY A 158 18.73 7.78 3.99
N PRO A 159 19.02 9.09 3.91
CA PRO A 159 18.31 10.10 4.69
C PRO A 159 16.84 10.23 4.26
N SER A 160 15.94 10.28 5.23
CA SER A 160 14.51 10.51 5.01
C SER A 160 14.19 11.99 4.85
N ARG A 161 13.12 12.32 4.12
CA ARG A 161 12.57 13.68 4.01
C ARG A 161 11.68 14.07 5.19
N LEU A 162 11.32 13.11 6.06
CA LEU A 162 10.55 13.33 7.29
C LEU A 162 11.42 13.86 8.44
N SER A 163 12.69 14.14 8.16
CA SER A 163 13.80 14.12 9.09
C SER A 163 14.38 15.51 9.32
#